data_AF-A0A7S0TF20-F1
#
_entry.id   AF-A0A7S0TF20-F1
#
_cell.length_a   1.000
_cell.length_b   1.000
_cell.length_c   1.000
_cell.angle_alpha   90.00
_cell.angle_beta   90.00
_cell.angle_gamma   90.00
#
_symmetry.space_group_name_H-M   'P 1'
#
loop_
_entity.id
_entity.type
_entity.pdbx_description
1 polymer ?
#
loop_
_entity_poly.entity_id
_entity_poly.type
_entity_poly.pdbx_seq_one_letter_code
_entity_poly.pdbx_strand_id
1 'polypeptide(L)'
;AYASWVVFSQRFPAGCEANSSGLATTAFPAFARSSVRAFAYYGVFPQMKSGTLATYEASHQGGVPLAVWDDANALVASSLNRHKAGQFYADADVVGFGIKANATIPANWSQEWIVARGGSVREAMETWGGAVLASAGVADELRANM
;
A
#
# COMPACT_ATOMS: atom_id res chain seq x y z
N ALA A 1 7.14 20.13 8.20
CA ALA A 1 5.80 19.94 7.61
C ALA A 1 5.02 19.00 8.52
N TYR A 2 3.77 19.31 8.91
CA TYR A 2 2.99 18.47 9.83
C TYR A 2 2.70 17.08 9.23
N ALA A 3 2.63 16.02 10.04
CA ALA A 3 2.13 14.72 9.58
C ALA A 3 0.67 14.82 9.12
N SER A 4 0.31 14.07 8.08
CA SER A 4 -1.07 14.03 7.58
C SER A 4 -1.35 12.73 6.84
N TRP A 5 -2.61 12.36 6.71
CA TRP A 5 -3.03 11.22 5.90
C TRP A 5 -4.25 11.56 5.05
N VAL A 6 -4.45 10.77 4.00
CA VAL A 6 -5.63 10.81 3.14
C VAL A 6 -6.14 9.39 2.91
N VAL A 7 -7.46 9.22 2.94
CA VAL A 7 -8.13 8.01 2.50
C VAL A 7 -8.90 8.30 1.23
N PHE A 8 -8.81 7.40 0.26
CA PHE A 8 -9.59 7.47 -0.97
C PHE A 8 -10.09 6.09 -1.37
N SER A 9 -11.20 6.08 -2.11
CA SER A 9 -11.78 4.87 -2.64
C SER A 9 -11.39 4.69 -4.11
N GLN A 10 -10.84 3.54 -4.45
CA GLN A 10 -10.69 3.10 -5.83
C GLN A 10 -11.92 2.25 -6.19
N ARG A 11 -12.74 2.75 -7.12
CA ARG A 11 -13.90 2.03 -7.65
C ARG A 11 -13.56 1.41 -9.00
N PHE A 12 -14.05 0.19 -9.22
CA PHE A 12 -13.95 -0.55 -10.47
C PHE A 12 -15.34 -0.63 -11.13
N PRO A 13 -15.72 0.31 -12.02
CA PRO A 13 -17.04 0.32 -12.65
C PRO A 13 -17.28 -0.92 -13.51
N ALA A 14 -16.23 -1.40 -14.17
CA ALA A 14 -16.19 -2.67 -14.90
C ALA A 14 -15.22 -3.63 -14.19
N GLY A 15 -15.43 -4.93 -14.39
CA GLY A 15 -14.50 -5.93 -13.90
C GLY A 15 -13.15 -5.85 -14.61
N CYS A 16 -12.07 -6.24 -13.93
CA CYS A 16 -10.77 -6.43 -14.56
C CYS A 16 -10.47 -7.92 -14.65
N GLU A 17 -10.27 -8.42 -15.85
CA GLU A 17 -9.93 -9.82 -16.09
C GLU A 17 -8.42 -10.05 -15.98
N ALA A 18 -8.07 -11.31 -15.78
CA ALA A 18 -6.69 -11.75 -15.78
C ALA A 18 -5.99 -11.46 -17.12
N ASN A 19 -4.74 -10.99 -17.05
CA ASN A 19 -3.85 -10.98 -18.19
C ASN A 19 -3.39 -12.41 -18.55
N SER A 20 -2.53 -12.55 -19.56
CA SER A 20 -1.98 -13.84 -20.02
C SER A 20 -1.27 -14.66 -18.93
N SER A 21 -0.94 -14.05 -17.79
CA SER A 21 -0.34 -14.72 -16.63
C SER A 21 -1.39 -15.21 -15.60
N GLY A 22 -2.69 -15.12 -15.90
CA GLY A 22 -3.77 -15.57 -15.00
C GLY A 22 -4.08 -14.62 -13.84
N LEU A 23 -3.60 -13.37 -13.91
CA LEU A 23 -3.69 -12.39 -12.83
C LEU A 23 -4.30 -11.07 -13.30
N ALA A 24 -5.27 -10.55 -12.55
CA ALA A 24 -5.76 -9.18 -12.72
C ALA A 24 -4.97 -8.27 -11.77
N THR A 25 -4.28 -7.26 -12.31
CA THR A 25 -3.41 -6.35 -11.54
C THR A 25 -3.80 -4.90 -11.75
N THR A 26 -3.78 -4.11 -10.68
CA THR A 26 -3.92 -2.65 -10.75
C THR A 26 -2.69 -1.98 -10.17
N ALA A 27 -2.46 -0.71 -10.52
CA ALA A 27 -1.35 0.10 -10.03
C ALA A 27 -1.87 1.50 -9.66
N PHE A 28 -2.48 1.64 -8.48
CA PHE A 28 -2.87 2.90 -7.89
C PHE A 28 -2.78 2.91 -6.34
N PRO A 29 -2.08 3.89 -5.72
CA PRO A 29 -1.25 4.90 -6.38
C PRO A 29 0.03 4.29 -6.97
N ALA A 30 0.57 4.89 -8.03
CA ALA A 30 1.81 4.45 -8.68
C ALA A 30 2.85 5.57 -8.69
N PHE A 31 4.11 5.17 -8.61
CA PHE A 31 5.29 6.04 -8.55
C PHE A 31 6.25 5.63 -9.64
N ALA A 32 6.91 6.60 -10.27
CA ALA A 32 8.01 6.31 -11.17
C ALA A 32 9.15 5.60 -10.41
N ARG A 33 9.77 4.62 -11.06
CA ARG A 33 11.00 4.01 -10.55
C ARG A 33 12.06 5.09 -10.34
N SER A 34 12.66 5.11 -9.16
CA SER A 34 13.63 6.13 -8.77
C SER A 34 14.57 5.62 -7.69
N SER A 35 15.63 6.37 -7.39
CA SER A 35 16.56 6.07 -6.29
C SER A 35 15.97 6.33 -4.89
N VAL A 36 14.70 6.73 -4.79
CA VAL A 36 14.00 6.92 -3.51
C VAL A 36 14.00 5.59 -2.75
N ARG A 37 14.31 5.66 -1.46
CA ARG A 37 14.40 4.48 -0.60
C ARG A 37 13.01 3.92 -0.39
N ALA A 38 12.90 2.60 -0.35
CA ALA A 38 11.63 1.90 -0.17
C ALA A 38 11.78 0.68 0.74
N PHE A 39 10.71 0.37 1.47
CA PHE A 39 10.57 -0.90 2.17
C PHE A 39 9.12 -1.37 2.16
N ALA A 40 8.96 -2.68 2.16
CA ALA A 40 7.70 -3.39 2.07
C ALA A 40 7.77 -4.70 2.86
N TYR A 41 6.64 -5.17 3.37
CA TYR A 41 6.52 -6.57 3.78
C TYR A 41 6.53 -7.48 2.56
N TYR A 42 7.32 -8.54 2.62
CA TYR A 42 7.55 -9.47 1.52
C TYR A 42 7.31 -10.92 1.99
N GLY A 43 6.50 -11.68 1.26
CA GLY A 43 6.31 -13.12 1.47
C GLY A 43 5.19 -13.53 2.45
N VAL A 44 5.18 -14.83 2.77
CA VAL A 44 4.23 -15.53 3.68
C VAL A 44 4.45 -15.14 5.15
N PHE A 45 5.65 -14.65 5.48
CA PHE A 45 6.06 -14.22 6.81
C PHE A 45 6.72 -12.85 6.66
N PRO A 46 6.44 -11.85 7.52
CA PRO A 46 6.84 -10.46 7.28
C PRO A 46 8.37 -10.30 7.32
N GLN A 47 9.01 -10.47 6.17
CA GLN A 47 10.38 -10.05 5.95
C GLN A 47 10.33 -8.62 5.40
N MET A 48 11.04 -7.71 6.06
CA MET A 48 11.22 -6.36 5.54
C MET A 48 12.31 -6.42 4.47
N LYS A 49 11.96 -6.09 3.22
CA LYS A 49 12.95 -5.89 2.15
C LYS A 49 13.19 -4.39 2.01
N SER A 50 14.39 -3.94 2.39
CA SER A 50 14.84 -2.57 2.12
C SER A 50 15.49 -2.50 0.75
N GLY A 51 15.35 -1.36 0.09
CA GLY A 51 15.94 -1.10 -1.22
C GLY A 51 15.58 0.28 -1.74
N THR A 52 15.56 0.42 -3.06
CA THR A 52 15.06 1.61 -3.75
C THR A 52 13.87 1.25 -4.62
N LEU A 53 13.05 2.24 -5.00
CA LEU A 53 11.99 2.01 -5.99
C LEU A 53 12.54 1.49 -7.32
N ALA A 54 13.75 1.90 -7.71
CA ALA A 54 14.41 1.44 -8.92
C ALA A 54 14.71 -0.06 -8.92
N THR A 55 15.02 -0.63 -7.75
CA THR A 55 15.39 -2.05 -7.59
C THR A 55 14.26 -2.89 -7.00
N TYR A 56 13.08 -2.30 -6.84
CA TYR A 56 11.95 -2.98 -6.23
C TYR A 56 11.40 -4.08 -7.15
N GLU A 57 11.09 -5.23 -6.56
CA GLU A 57 10.48 -6.37 -7.23
C GLU A 57 9.25 -6.81 -6.45
N ALA A 58 8.13 -6.96 -7.14
CA ALA A 58 6.89 -7.41 -6.55
C ALA A 58 6.98 -8.90 -6.17
N SER A 59 6.49 -9.22 -4.97
CA SER A 59 6.44 -10.61 -4.49
C SER A 59 5.20 -11.35 -4.99
N HIS A 60 5.19 -12.67 -4.85
CA HIS A 60 3.99 -13.47 -5.15
C HIS A 60 2.92 -13.36 -4.06
N GLN A 61 3.32 -13.05 -2.82
CA GLN A 61 2.46 -12.96 -1.63
C GLN A 61 2.98 -11.86 -0.71
N GLY A 62 2.12 -10.89 -0.39
CA GLY A 62 2.48 -9.79 0.51
C GLY A 62 2.97 -8.55 -0.23
N GLY A 63 2.80 -7.41 0.44
CA GLY A 63 3.14 -6.14 -0.15
C GLY A 63 2.35 -4.95 0.37
N VAL A 64 2.07 -4.87 1.67
CA VAL A 64 1.50 -3.66 2.27
C VAL A 64 1.81 -3.62 3.77
N PRO A 65 2.10 -2.44 4.37
CA PRO A 65 2.29 -1.15 3.69
C PRO A 65 3.61 -1.06 2.89
N LEU A 66 3.69 -0.10 1.96
CA LEU A 66 4.96 0.40 1.41
C LEU A 66 5.31 1.62 2.24
N ALA A 67 6.58 1.76 2.58
CA ALA A 67 7.13 3.07 2.85
C ALA A 67 8.06 3.46 1.71
N VAL A 68 7.98 4.71 1.28
CA VAL A 68 8.96 5.37 0.42
C VAL A 68 9.46 6.62 1.12
N TRP A 69 10.76 6.90 1.05
CA TRP A 69 11.32 8.07 1.73
C TRP A 69 12.60 8.59 1.10
N ASP A 70 12.78 9.89 1.24
CA ASP A 70 14.02 10.61 1.02
C ASP A 70 14.56 11.12 2.37
N ASP A 71 15.48 12.08 2.37
CA ASP A 71 16.10 12.59 3.61
C ASP A 71 15.20 13.53 4.42
N ALA A 72 14.12 14.04 3.83
CA ALA A 72 13.25 15.05 4.43
C ALA A 72 11.78 14.61 4.54
N ASN A 73 11.37 13.59 3.79
CA ASN A 73 9.99 13.17 3.65
C ASN A 73 9.87 11.65 3.61
N ALA A 74 8.78 11.15 4.19
CA ALA A 74 8.37 9.78 4.05
C ALA A 74 6.87 9.69 3.74
N LEU A 75 6.52 8.66 2.99
CA LEU A 75 5.16 8.31 2.64
C LEU A 75 4.95 6.83 2.91
N VAL A 76 3.87 6.50 3.62
CA VAL A 76 3.43 5.15 3.88
C VAL A 76 2.07 4.95 3.26
N ALA A 77 1.89 3.90 2.48
CA ALA A 77 0.58 3.60 1.90
C ALA A 77 0.22 2.12 1.98
N SER A 78 -1.09 1.85 2.07
CA SER A 78 -1.65 0.50 2.13
C SER A 78 -3.12 0.51 1.76
N SER A 79 -3.68 -0.67 1.49
CA SER A 79 -5.13 -0.86 1.54
C SER A 79 -5.62 -0.69 2.99
N LEU A 80 -6.79 -0.07 3.16
CA LEU A 80 -7.38 0.20 4.47
C LEU A 80 -8.37 -0.88 4.90
N ASN A 81 -9.28 -1.29 4.03
CA ASN A 81 -10.39 -2.19 4.37
C ASN A 81 -10.19 -3.65 3.90
N ARG A 82 -9.17 -3.91 3.07
CA ARG A 82 -8.87 -5.25 2.52
C ARG A 82 -7.37 -5.52 2.47
N HIS A 83 -6.72 -5.61 3.63
CA HIS A 83 -5.26 -5.78 3.79
C HIS A 83 -4.64 -6.93 3.00
N LYS A 84 -5.38 -8.02 2.74
CA LYS A 84 -4.91 -9.16 1.94
C LYS A 84 -5.06 -8.97 0.42
N ALA A 85 -5.83 -7.99 -0.02
CA ALA A 85 -6.06 -7.68 -1.43
C ALA A 85 -5.02 -6.68 -1.97
N GLY A 86 -4.44 -5.85 -1.10
CA GLY A 86 -3.34 -4.95 -1.46
C GLY A 86 -2.06 -5.73 -1.77
N GLN A 87 -1.60 -5.62 -3.00
CA GLN A 87 -0.30 -6.13 -3.45
C GLN A 87 0.48 -5.03 -4.16
N PHE A 88 1.78 -5.22 -4.27
CA PHE A 88 2.61 -4.36 -5.10
C PHE A 88 2.55 -4.78 -6.56
N TYR A 89 2.39 -3.79 -7.42
CA TYR A 89 2.67 -3.86 -8.83
C TYR A 89 4.04 -3.24 -9.08
N ALA A 90 4.84 -3.85 -9.94
CA ALA A 90 6.10 -3.29 -10.40
C ALA A 90 6.37 -3.74 -11.83
N ASP A 91 6.62 -2.80 -12.74
CA ASP A 91 7.09 -3.06 -14.11
C ASP A 91 8.39 -2.30 -14.38
N ALA A 92 8.75 -2.06 -15.64
CA ALA A 92 9.98 -1.34 -16.00
C ALA A 92 9.98 0.13 -15.57
N ASP A 93 8.81 0.76 -15.50
CA ASP A 93 8.68 2.22 -15.38
C ASP A 93 8.12 2.66 -14.03
N VAL A 94 7.23 1.85 -13.45
CA VAL A 94 6.50 2.22 -12.23
C VAL A 94 6.50 1.13 -11.17
N VAL A 95 6.39 1.58 -9.92
CA VAL A 95 6.03 0.77 -8.76
C VAL A 95 4.74 1.34 -8.21
N GLY A 96 3.72 0.51 -8.04
CA GLY A 96 2.43 0.95 -7.53
C GLY A 96 1.86 0.00 -6.51
N PHE A 97 0.92 0.51 -5.75
CA PHE A 97 0.00 -0.32 -4.98
C PHE A 97 -1.09 -0.81 -5.92
N GLY A 98 -1.67 -1.95 -5.65
CA GLY A 98 -2.93 -2.26 -6.29
C GLY A 98 -3.47 -3.58 -5.82
N ILE A 99 -4.40 -4.10 -6.60
CA ILE A 99 -4.99 -5.39 -6.32
C ILE A 99 -4.35 -6.38 -7.25
N LYS A 100 -3.89 -7.50 -6.69
CA LYS A 100 -3.60 -8.70 -7.45
C LYS A 100 -4.63 -9.75 -7.07
N ALA A 101 -5.52 -10.07 -8.00
CA ALA A 101 -6.51 -11.12 -7.83
C ALA A 101 -6.18 -12.30 -8.74
N ASN A 102 -6.39 -13.52 -8.23
CA ASN A 102 -6.44 -14.70 -9.07
C ASN A 102 -7.72 -14.61 -9.91
N ALA A 103 -7.57 -14.58 -11.23
CA ALA A 103 -8.63 -14.57 -12.25
C ALA A 103 -9.43 -13.26 -12.49
N THR A 104 -10.01 -12.57 -11.49
CA THR A 104 -10.88 -11.40 -11.79
C THR A 104 -11.05 -10.43 -10.62
N ILE A 105 -11.01 -9.13 -10.91
CA ILE A 105 -11.57 -8.07 -10.06
C ILE A 105 -13.03 -7.83 -10.48
N PRO A 106 -14.04 -8.01 -9.60
CA PRO A 106 -15.43 -7.92 -10.01
C PRO A 106 -15.87 -6.49 -10.35
N ALA A 107 -16.88 -6.37 -11.22
CA ALA A 107 -17.52 -5.09 -11.50
C ALA A 107 -18.19 -4.52 -10.25
N ASN A 108 -18.24 -3.19 -10.15
CA ASN A 108 -18.72 -2.43 -9.00
C ASN A 108 -17.97 -2.70 -7.69
N TRP A 109 -16.80 -3.33 -7.75
CA TRP A 109 -15.96 -3.48 -6.58
C TRP A 109 -15.32 -2.17 -6.17
N SER A 110 -15.06 -2.01 -4.87
CA SER A 110 -14.33 -0.87 -4.32
C SER A 110 -13.35 -1.32 -3.25
N GLN A 111 -12.25 -0.58 -3.16
CA GLN A 111 -11.24 -0.74 -2.13
C GLN A 111 -10.80 0.63 -1.62
N GLU A 112 -10.63 0.73 -0.32
CA GLU A 112 -10.11 1.94 0.29
C GLU A 112 -8.61 1.83 0.45
N TRP A 113 -7.94 2.94 0.16
CA TRP A 113 -6.51 3.11 0.27
C TRP A 113 -6.23 4.22 1.25
N ILE A 114 -5.18 4.06 2.03
CA ILE A 114 -4.65 5.10 2.89
C ILE A 114 -3.24 5.47 2.44
N VAL A 115 -2.96 6.77 2.43
CA VAL A 115 -1.62 7.33 2.25
C VAL A 115 -1.36 8.27 3.43
N ALA A 116 -0.33 7.99 4.20
CA ALA A 116 0.16 8.82 5.28
C ALA A 116 1.52 9.41 4.91
N ARG A 117 1.77 10.66 5.31
CA ARG A 117 3.07 11.32 5.16
C ARG A 117 3.63 11.79 6.49
N GLY A 118 4.94 11.85 6.59
CA GLY A 118 5.69 12.41 7.70
C GLY A 118 7.03 12.96 7.22
N GLY A 119 7.75 13.69 8.09
CA GLY A 119 9.12 14.12 7.87
C GLY A 119 10.15 13.00 8.08
N SER A 120 9.72 11.86 8.62
CA SER A 120 10.54 10.65 8.75
C SER A 120 9.68 9.41 8.53
N VAL A 121 10.33 8.28 8.22
CA VAL A 121 9.67 6.97 8.11
C VAL A 121 8.89 6.64 9.36
N ARG A 122 9.46 6.92 10.53
CA ARG A 122 8.80 6.69 11.83
C ARG A 122 7.51 7.48 11.94
N GLU A 123 7.58 8.79 11.70
CA GLU A 123 6.41 9.67 11.80
C GLU A 123 5.32 9.27 10.80
N ALA A 124 5.71 8.90 9.57
CA ALA A 124 4.76 8.43 8.57
C ALA A 124 4.09 7.09 8.97
N MET A 125 4.86 6.17 9.58
CA MET A 125 4.34 4.89 10.10
C MET A 125 3.42 5.07 11.31
N GLU A 126 3.77 5.95 12.25
CA GLU A 126 2.92 6.29 13.40
C GLU A 126 1.60 6.92 12.94
N THR A 127 1.68 7.84 11.96
CA THR A 127 0.49 8.48 11.35
C THR A 127 -0.39 7.47 10.63
N TRP A 128 0.22 6.59 9.84
CA TRP A 128 -0.47 5.49 9.16
C TRP A 128 -1.15 4.54 10.17
N GLY A 129 -0.43 4.09 11.19
CA GLY A 129 -0.93 3.17 12.20
C GLY A 129 -2.10 3.76 12.99
N GLY A 130 -1.99 5.03 13.41
CA GLY A 130 -3.08 5.72 14.09
C GLY A 130 -4.35 5.83 13.24
N ALA A 131 -4.20 6.12 11.94
CA ALA A 131 -5.32 6.20 11.02
C ALA A 131 -5.95 4.83 10.70
N VAL A 132 -5.13 3.78 10.53
CA VAL A 132 -5.62 2.39 10.38
C VAL A 132 -6.40 1.95 11.62
N LEU A 133 -5.86 2.20 12.83
CA LEU A 133 -6.56 1.87 14.08
C LEU A 133 -7.88 2.61 14.23
N ALA A 134 -7.93 3.89 13.85
CA ALA A 134 -9.17 4.67 13.83
C ALA A 134 -10.19 4.09 12.84
N SER A 135 -9.75 3.70 11.64
CA SER A 135 -10.62 3.13 10.61
C SER A 135 -11.15 1.73 10.95
N ALA A 136 -10.42 0.95 11.73
CA ALA A 136 -10.81 -0.38 12.15
C ALA A 136 -11.83 -0.37 13.32
N GLY A 137 -12.19 0.81 13.85
CA GLY A 137 -13.06 0.94 15.01
C GLY A 137 -12.40 0.56 16.34
N VAL A 138 -11.11 0.23 16.34
CA VAL A 138 -10.36 -0.24 17.53
C VAL A 138 -9.80 0.94 18.36
N ALA A 139 -9.78 2.15 17.80
CA ALA A 139 -9.24 3.33 18.49
C ALA A 139 -10.00 3.69 19.78
N ASP A 140 -11.31 3.43 19.85
CA ASP A 140 -12.10 3.72 21.05
C ASP A 140 -11.90 2.63 22.13
N GLU A 141 -11.72 1.37 21.73
CA GLU A 141 -11.42 0.26 22.66
C GLU A 141 -10.00 0.34 23.24
N LEU A 142 -9.01 0.77 22.46
CA LEU A 142 -7.63 0.94 22.96
C LEU A 142 -7.49 2.13 23.90
N ARG A 143 -8.22 3.23 23.66
CA ARG A 143 -8.26 4.39 24.57
C ARG A 143 -8.99 4.11 25.89
N ALA A 144 -9.95 3.19 25.89
CA ALA A 144 -10.66 2.78 27.11
C ALA A 144 -9.81 1.85 28.02
N ASN A 145 -8.73 1.29 27.50
CA ASN A 145 -7.87 0.30 28.18
C ASN A 145 -6.43 0.80 28.44
N MET A 146 -6.17 2.10 28.29
CA MET A 146 -4.94 2.79 28.68
C MET A 146 -5.22 3.78 29.81
#